data_AF-X5UYK5-F1
#
_entry.id   AF-X5UYK5-F1
#
_cell.length_a   1.000
_cell.length_b   1.000
_cell.length_c   1.000
_cell.angle_alpha   90.00
_cell.angle_beta   90.00
_cell.angle_gamma   90.00
#
_symmetry.space_group_name_H-M   'P 1'
#
loop_
_entity.id
_entity.type
_entity.pdbx_description
1 polymer ?
#
loop_
_entity_poly.entity_id
_entity_poly.type
_entity_poly.pdbx_seq_one_letter_code
_entity_poly.pdbx_strand_id
1 'polypeptide(L)'
;MRPLLRAALKNAADAQRKSRVATLVASRGYVLHPMDWMPSASDQNSPDIYAPWIDWQASVEGLKIAPQEQLTAQNWDDFYPAARRIALAEMRRRDPATARSLMEAKATGEPAEVRLALIELMHFNLTPTDAPFLKSLATDRSGKVQELAGRLLARLGEHGRPGNDEADDPVAELAAFITEGKSGFIRRRTTYTPAKLKSAAQESRRVDLFASCYLVDLAAHFGKTESDFIGAWQFGADDRADLSLVRMVAVSGSDATVALLADTLVAEGGKSALFVFHLMLRLDSGRKRNLIRRILKDAQNLEALNLVEGAEASWLEWDDLTNGKALSALRTMVAGNDEPAKRSADHALETIGFLATAETAERLIGDIVAAGMLPAAASLVFLRLNAAMTGTKT
;
A
#
# COMPACT_ATOMS: atom_id res chain seq x y z
N MET A 1 27.68 2.44 -13.89
CA MET A 1 26.54 2.62 -12.97
C MET A 1 25.95 4.04 -12.99
N ARG A 2 26.68 5.11 -12.64
CA ARG A 2 26.12 6.49 -12.56
C ARG A 2 25.39 7.00 -13.82
N PRO A 3 25.83 6.75 -15.06
CA PRO A 3 25.06 7.12 -16.25
C PRO A 3 23.70 6.41 -16.36
N LEU A 4 23.64 5.12 -16.03
CA LEU A 4 22.39 4.35 -16.01
C LEU A 4 21.43 4.88 -14.95
N LEU A 5 21.96 5.25 -13.77
CA LEU A 5 21.17 5.88 -12.72
C LEU A 5 20.55 7.20 -13.18
N ARG A 6 21.34 8.10 -13.77
CA ARG A 6 20.84 9.37 -14.32
C ARG A 6 19.79 9.15 -15.40
N ALA A 7 19.98 8.15 -16.26
CA ALA A 7 18.99 7.77 -17.25
C ALA A 7 17.69 7.29 -16.59
N ALA A 8 17.76 6.44 -15.56
CA ALA A 8 16.58 5.97 -14.84
C ALA A 8 15.83 7.11 -14.15
N LEU A 9 16.54 8.01 -13.45
CA LEU A 9 15.94 9.19 -12.81
C LEU A 9 15.30 10.16 -13.82
N LYS A 10 15.88 10.28 -15.02
CA LYS A 10 15.32 11.08 -16.11
C LYS A 10 14.05 10.45 -16.71
N ASN A 11 13.98 9.12 -16.78
CA ASN A 11 12.81 8.39 -17.27
C ASN A 11 11.72 8.22 -16.20
N ALA A 12 12.04 8.46 -14.92
CA ALA A 12 11.06 8.52 -13.85
C ALA A 12 10.28 9.85 -13.92
N ALA A 13 9.06 9.79 -14.48
CA ALA A 13 8.23 10.95 -14.79
C ALA A 13 7.78 11.77 -13.55
N ASP A 14 7.64 11.12 -12.40
CA ASP A 14 7.06 11.72 -11.19
C ASP A 14 7.89 11.39 -9.93
N ALA A 15 7.52 11.99 -8.80
CA ALA A 15 8.19 11.79 -7.52
C ALA A 15 8.08 10.33 -7.02
N GLN A 16 6.97 9.66 -7.29
CA GLN A 16 6.74 8.27 -6.87
C GLN A 16 7.69 7.31 -7.60
N ARG A 17 7.84 7.45 -8.92
CA ARG A 17 8.80 6.68 -9.73
C ARG A 17 10.24 6.97 -9.32
N LYS A 18 10.58 8.22 -9.02
CA LYS A 18 11.92 8.57 -8.51
C LYS A 18 12.20 7.92 -7.15
N SER A 19 11.20 7.91 -6.26
CA SER A 19 11.28 7.18 -4.99
C SER A 19 11.47 5.67 -5.23
N ARG A 20 10.77 5.05 -6.19
CA ARG A 20 11.01 3.63 -6.58
C ARG A 20 12.44 3.38 -7.07
N VAL A 21 13.04 4.32 -7.82
CA VAL A 21 14.47 4.23 -8.19
C VAL A 21 15.35 4.30 -6.94
N ALA A 22 15.08 5.21 -6.01
CA ALA A 22 15.81 5.33 -4.75
C ALA A 22 15.70 4.05 -3.89
N THR A 23 14.51 3.46 -3.83
CA THR A 23 14.23 2.18 -3.16
C THR A 23 14.98 1.02 -3.80
N LEU A 24 14.97 0.92 -5.13
CA LEU A 24 15.74 -0.12 -5.83
C LEU A 24 17.25 0.02 -5.53
N VAL A 25 17.80 1.24 -5.62
CA VAL A 25 19.21 1.52 -5.34
C VAL A 25 19.57 1.16 -3.88
N ALA A 26 18.74 1.58 -2.91
CA ALA A 26 18.92 1.26 -1.50
C ALA A 26 18.84 -0.25 -1.22
N SER A 27 17.90 -0.96 -1.86
CA SER A 27 17.76 -2.42 -1.73
C SER A 27 18.96 -3.20 -2.24
N ARG A 28 19.80 -2.58 -3.08
CA ARG A 28 21.05 -3.16 -3.60
C ARG A 28 22.29 -2.72 -2.79
N GLY A 29 22.11 -2.04 -1.66
CA GLY A 29 23.19 -1.57 -0.80
C GLY A 29 23.90 -0.31 -1.31
N TYR A 30 23.30 0.42 -2.26
CA TYR A 30 23.82 1.67 -2.78
C TYR A 30 23.01 2.86 -2.27
N VAL A 31 23.60 4.05 -2.37
CA VAL A 31 22.96 5.33 -2.01
C VAL A 31 23.08 6.26 -3.20
N LEU A 32 22.01 7.01 -3.48
CA LEU A 32 22.03 8.02 -4.54
C LEU A 32 23.06 9.12 -4.24
N HIS A 33 23.55 9.83 -5.25
CA HIS A 33 24.34 11.03 -4.96
C HIS A 33 23.38 12.22 -4.81
N PRO A 34 23.52 13.12 -3.81
CA PRO A 34 22.60 14.24 -3.61
C PRO A 34 22.43 15.16 -4.83
N MET A 35 23.48 15.32 -5.63
CA MET A 35 23.42 16.08 -6.91
C MET A 35 22.65 15.37 -8.04
N ASP A 36 22.43 14.07 -7.94
CA ASP A 36 21.66 13.31 -8.93
C ASP A 36 20.18 13.22 -8.51
N TRP A 37 19.91 13.07 -7.21
CA TRP A 37 18.57 13.15 -6.61
C TRP A 37 18.65 13.32 -5.09
N MET A 38 17.63 13.96 -4.51
CA MET A 38 17.47 14.16 -3.07
C MET A 38 15.97 14.12 -2.71
N PRO A 39 15.58 13.49 -1.59
CA PRO A 39 14.18 13.51 -1.12
C PRO A 39 13.77 14.94 -0.72
N SER A 40 12.48 15.23 -0.67
CA SER A 40 12.01 16.53 -0.11
C SER A 40 12.07 16.53 1.42
N ALA A 41 12.12 17.71 2.04
CA ALA A 41 12.04 17.87 3.51
C ALA A 41 10.79 17.22 4.14
N SER A 42 9.70 17.10 3.39
CA SER A 42 8.45 16.46 3.79
C SER A 42 8.30 15.00 3.34
N ASP A 43 9.34 14.40 2.73
CA ASP A 43 9.27 13.04 2.20
C ASP A 43 9.17 12.02 3.34
N GLN A 44 8.19 11.12 3.23
CA GLN A 44 7.97 10.04 4.19
C GLN A 44 8.14 8.64 3.58
N ASN A 45 8.24 8.57 2.24
CA ASN A 45 8.19 7.34 1.46
C ASN A 45 9.58 6.88 1.01
N SER A 46 10.57 7.76 1.06
CA SER A 46 11.95 7.40 0.76
C SER A 46 12.50 6.39 1.77
N PRO A 47 13.38 5.47 1.33
CA PRO A 47 14.06 4.52 2.21
C PRO A 47 14.77 5.19 3.40
N ASP A 48 14.81 4.49 4.53
CA ASP A 48 15.34 4.98 5.81
C ASP A 48 16.77 5.54 5.71
N ILE A 49 17.60 4.98 4.80
CA ILE A 49 18.97 5.44 4.54
C ILE A 49 19.06 6.91 4.09
N TYR A 50 17.94 7.49 3.60
CA TYR A 50 17.87 8.87 3.14
C TYR A 50 17.37 9.86 4.20
N ALA A 51 16.98 9.41 5.41
CA ALA A 51 16.53 10.32 6.46
C ALA A 51 17.51 11.45 6.80
N PRO A 52 18.84 11.23 6.86
CA PRO A 52 19.77 12.33 7.10
C PRO A 52 19.66 13.47 6.08
N TRP A 53 19.27 13.18 4.83
CA TRP A 53 19.07 14.22 3.81
C TRP A 53 17.72 14.91 3.92
N ILE A 54 16.68 14.20 4.35
CA ILE A 54 15.37 14.79 4.65
C ILE A 54 15.53 15.80 5.80
N ASP A 55 16.21 15.38 6.86
CA ASP A 55 16.50 16.20 8.03
C ASP A 55 17.39 17.41 7.68
N TRP A 56 18.40 17.21 6.84
CA TRP A 56 19.24 18.30 6.33
C TRP A 56 18.43 19.32 5.52
N GLN A 57 17.54 18.87 4.62
CA GLN A 57 16.70 19.78 3.84
C GLN A 57 15.71 20.56 4.71
N ALA A 58 15.20 19.94 5.78
CA ALA A 58 14.30 20.59 6.71
C ALA A 58 14.97 21.73 7.51
N SER A 59 16.28 21.98 7.32
CA SER A 59 17.03 23.10 7.91
C SER A 59 16.91 23.17 9.43
N VAL A 60 16.89 22.00 10.08
CA VAL A 60 16.77 21.93 11.53
C VAL A 60 18.14 22.24 12.14
N GLU A 61 18.44 23.53 12.34
CA GLU A 61 19.64 23.97 13.05
C GLU A 61 19.60 23.54 14.52
N GLY A 62 20.73 23.05 15.05
CA GLY A 62 20.92 22.82 16.49
C GLY A 62 20.64 21.42 17.04
N LEU A 63 20.27 20.44 16.21
CA LEU A 63 20.08 19.04 16.64
C LEU A 63 21.27 18.15 16.29
N LYS A 64 21.50 17.09 17.07
CA LYS A 64 22.65 16.20 16.90
C LYS A 64 22.30 15.03 15.97
N ILE A 65 23.28 14.60 15.17
CA ILE A 65 23.22 13.33 14.45
C ILE A 65 22.97 12.24 15.50
N ALA A 66 21.97 11.38 15.26
CA ALA A 66 21.59 10.32 16.18
C ALA A 66 22.82 9.47 16.57
N PRO A 67 23.12 9.33 17.87
CA PRO A 67 23.95 8.24 18.36
C PRO A 67 23.27 6.90 18.02
N GLN A 68 24.01 5.80 18.04
CA GLN A 68 23.44 4.43 17.99
C GLN A 68 22.57 4.07 19.23
N GLU A 69 22.15 5.08 20.01
CA GLU A 69 21.39 4.95 21.23
C GLU A 69 19.90 4.83 20.93
N GLN A 70 19.19 4.02 21.73
CA GLN A 70 17.75 3.84 21.61
C GLN A 70 17.01 5.18 21.86
N LEU A 71 15.98 5.45 21.06
CA LEU A 71 15.10 6.62 21.27
C LEU A 71 14.32 6.45 22.59
N THR A 72 14.32 7.51 23.41
CA THR A 72 13.69 7.60 24.73
C THR A 72 13.00 8.95 24.89
N ALA A 73 12.26 9.13 26.00
CA ALA A 73 11.66 10.43 26.31
C ALA A 73 12.71 11.50 26.62
N GLN A 74 13.87 11.11 27.15
CA GLN A 74 14.95 12.01 27.57
C GLN A 74 15.72 12.57 26.37
N ASN A 75 15.98 11.75 25.36
CA ASN A 75 16.70 12.16 24.14
C ASN A 75 15.77 12.46 22.96
N TRP A 76 14.45 12.57 23.16
CA TRP A 76 13.46 12.82 22.09
C TRP A 76 13.82 14.04 21.23
N ASP A 77 14.17 15.13 21.90
CA ASP A 77 14.48 16.41 21.29
C ASP A 77 15.88 16.42 20.65
N ASP A 78 16.74 15.44 20.96
CA ASP A 78 18.06 15.28 20.32
C ASP A 78 17.95 14.65 18.91
N PHE A 79 16.84 13.96 18.61
CA PHE A 79 16.61 13.35 17.30
C PHE A 79 15.95 14.32 16.35
N TYR A 80 16.50 14.38 15.13
CA TYR A 80 15.83 15.02 14.01
C TYR A 80 14.50 14.32 13.65
N PRO A 81 13.52 15.04 13.07
CA PRO A 81 12.19 14.49 12.80
C PRO A 81 12.15 13.20 11.97
N ALA A 82 12.92 13.09 10.87
CA ALA A 82 12.91 11.89 10.05
C ALA A 82 13.62 10.73 10.75
N ALA A 83 14.79 10.97 11.37
CA ALA A 83 15.48 9.99 12.21
C ALA A 83 14.59 9.48 13.36
N ARG A 84 13.86 10.37 14.02
CA ARG A 84 12.92 10.05 15.10
C ARG A 84 11.80 9.13 14.61
N ARG A 85 11.20 9.45 13.46
CA ARG A 85 10.15 8.63 12.86
C ARG A 85 10.64 7.21 12.55
N ILE A 86 11.85 7.06 12.00
CA ILE A 86 12.45 5.74 11.72
C ILE A 86 12.70 4.97 13.01
N ALA A 87 13.36 5.59 13.99
CA ALA A 87 13.65 4.96 15.27
C ALA A 87 12.35 4.49 15.95
N LEU A 88 11.30 5.30 15.89
CA LEU A 88 10.01 4.98 16.47
C LEU A 88 9.25 3.89 15.69
N ALA A 89 9.36 3.86 14.36
CA ALA A 89 8.82 2.79 13.52
C ALA A 89 9.48 1.45 13.85
N GLU A 90 10.81 1.43 13.97
CA GLU A 90 11.58 0.26 14.41
C GLU A 90 11.20 -0.18 15.83
N MET A 91 10.99 0.78 16.74
CA MET A 91 10.49 0.47 18.07
C MET A 91 9.08 -0.13 18.00
N ARG A 92 8.15 0.39 17.17
CA ARG A 92 6.81 -0.24 17.02
C ARG A 92 6.88 -1.68 16.52
N ARG A 93 7.86 -2.01 15.68
CA ARG A 93 8.08 -3.39 15.19
C ARG A 93 8.62 -4.32 16.28
N ARG A 94 9.49 -3.84 17.17
CA ARG A 94 10.19 -4.67 18.17
C ARG A 94 9.55 -4.65 19.57
N ASP A 95 9.17 -3.48 20.04
CA ASP A 95 8.57 -3.22 21.36
C ASP A 95 7.44 -2.17 21.22
N PRO A 96 6.24 -2.61 20.78
CA PRO A 96 5.11 -1.72 20.53
C PRO A 96 4.63 -0.98 21.79
N ALA A 97 4.76 -1.60 22.97
CA ALA A 97 4.32 -1.02 24.23
C ALA A 97 5.16 0.21 24.60
N THR A 98 6.50 0.08 24.56
CA THR A 98 7.41 1.20 24.84
C THR A 98 7.26 2.31 23.80
N ALA A 99 7.13 1.96 22.52
CA ALA A 99 6.90 2.93 21.45
C ALA A 99 5.60 3.73 21.64
N ARG A 100 4.50 3.05 22.01
CA ARG A 100 3.22 3.70 22.33
C ARG A 100 3.37 4.65 23.53
N SER A 101 3.99 4.20 24.64
CA SER A 101 4.19 5.08 25.81
C SER A 101 5.02 6.32 25.49
N LEU A 102 6.00 6.18 24.60
CA LEU A 102 6.78 7.33 24.12
C LEU A 102 5.93 8.28 23.26
N MET A 103 5.11 7.75 22.35
CA MET A 103 4.16 8.55 21.56
C MET A 103 3.16 9.29 22.46
N GLU A 104 2.56 8.61 23.42
CA GLU A 104 1.65 9.20 24.41
C GLU A 104 2.30 10.39 25.14
N ALA A 105 3.56 10.23 25.56
CA ALA A 105 4.27 11.26 26.31
C ALA A 105 4.68 12.47 25.47
N LYS A 106 5.00 12.27 24.18
CA LYS A 106 5.66 13.30 23.36
C LYS A 106 4.80 13.86 22.23
N ALA A 107 3.91 13.07 21.64
CA ALA A 107 3.16 13.51 20.46
C ALA A 107 2.35 14.78 20.75
N THR A 108 1.68 14.90 21.89
CA THR A 108 0.81 16.04 22.23
C THR A 108 1.48 17.42 22.02
N GLY A 109 2.78 17.52 22.32
CA GLY A 109 3.57 18.75 22.16
C GLY A 109 3.92 19.11 20.71
N GLU A 110 3.85 18.16 19.78
CA GLU A 110 4.26 18.34 18.39
C GLU A 110 3.23 19.12 17.56
N PRO A 111 3.64 19.76 16.44
CA PRO A 111 2.72 20.29 15.44
C PRO A 111 1.75 19.23 14.90
N ALA A 112 0.59 19.65 14.40
CA ALA A 112 -0.47 18.72 13.96
C ALA A 112 0.00 17.72 12.89
N GLU A 113 0.82 18.17 11.93
CA GLU A 113 1.33 17.30 10.85
C GLU A 113 2.35 16.28 11.36
N VAL A 114 3.23 16.69 12.28
CA VAL A 114 4.19 15.79 12.94
C VAL A 114 3.46 14.77 13.80
N ARG A 115 2.46 15.20 14.59
CA ARG A 115 1.60 14.26 15.34
C ARG A 115 0.95 13.25 14.41
N LEU A 116 0.35 13.69 13.31
CA LEU A 116 -0.32 12.81 12.36
C LEU A 116 0.63 11.72 11.87
N ALA A 117 1.85 12.10 11.44
CA ALA A 117 2.86 11.16 10.97
C ALA A 117 3.34 10.19 12.07
N LEU A 118 3.43 10.63 13.33
CA LEU A 118 3.79 9.76 14.45
C LEU A 118 2.68 8.75 14.77
N ILE A 119 1.41 9.20 14.79
CA ILE A 119 0.26 8.32 15.04
C ILE A 119 0.07 7.31 13.91
N GLU A 120 0.42 7.66 12.66
CA GLU A 120 0.35 6.73 11.53
C GLU A 120 1.25 5.50 11.72
N LEU A 121 2.37 5.64 12.44
CA LEU A 121 3.26 4.53 12.78
C LEU A 121 2.59 3.46 13.65
N MET A 122 1.47 3.77 14.30
CA MET A 122 0.66 2.79 15.04
C MET A 122 0.14 1.66 14.15
N HIS A 123 0.15 1.83 12.82
CA HIS A 123 -0.15 0.73 11.90
C HIS A 123 0.80 -0.47 12.07
N PHE A 124 2.07 -0.27 12.43
CA PHE A 124 3.01 -1.35 12.70
C PHE A 124 2.67 -2.03 14.02
N ASN A 125 2.33 -3.32 13.99
CA ASN A 125 1.94 -4.09 15.18
C ASN A 125 0.86 -3.37 16.00
N LEU A 126 -0.24 -2.99 15.34
CA LEU A 126 -1.43 -2.45 16.00
C LEU A 126 -2.08 -3.56 16.85
N THR A 127 -2.34 -3.27 18.12
CA THR A 127 -2.88 -4.26 19.08
C THR A 127 -3.99 -3.67 19.94
N PRO A 128 -4.86 -4.50 20.56
CA PRO A 128 -5.91 -3.99 21.44
C PRO A 128 -5.40 -3.14 22.61
N THR A 129 -4.16 -3.34 23.05
CA THR A 129 -3.55 -2.50 24.09
C THR A 129 -3.35 -1.05 23.66
N ASP A 130 -3.35 -0.76 22.35
CA ASP A 130 -3.26 0.60 21.82
C ASP A 130 -4.57 1.39 21.95
N ALA A 131 -5.70 0.72 22.18
CA ALA A 131 -7.02 1.35 22.18
C ALA A 131 -7.19 2.52 23.18
N PRO A 132 -6.71 2.45 24.45
CA PRO A 132 -6.82 3.57 25.38
C PRO A 132 -6.16 4.85 24.87
N PHE A 133 -4.97 4.74 24.26
CA PHE A 133 -4.28 5.88 23.67
C PHE A 133 -5.06 6.46 22.51
N LEU A 134 -5.49 5.61 21.57
CA LEU A 134 -6.23 6.07 20.39
C LEU A 134 -7.57 6.72 20.79
N LYS A 135 -8.26 6.20 21.81
CA LYS A 135 -9.47 6.80 22.39
C LYS A 135 -9.19 8.20 22.96
N SER A 136 -8.04 8.42 23.59
CA SER A 136 -7.64 9.74 24.10
C SER A 136 -7.47 10.79 22.99
N LEU A 137 -7.16 10.36 21.76
CA LEU A 137 -7.00 11.26 20.60
C LEU A 137 -8.33 11.74 20.01
N ALA A 138 -9.48 11.23 20.47
CA ALA A 138 -10.78 11.70 20.03
C ALA A 138 -11.01 13.21 20.29
N THR A 139 -10.29 13.76 21.26
CA THR A 139 -10.29 15.19 21.62
C THR A 139 -9.06 15.95 21.11
N ASP A 140 -8.26 15.37 20.20
CA ASP A 140 -7.08 16.06 19.63
C ASP A 140 -7.52 17.35 18.90
N ARG A 141 -6.71 18.40 18.96
CA ARG A 141 -6.99 19.69 18.29
C ARG A 141 -7.04 19.62 16.76
N SER A 142 -6.51 18.56 16.14
CA SER A 142 -6.49 18.35 14.70
C SER A 142 -7.54 17.32 14.29
N GLY A 143 -8.49 17.73 13.45
CA GLY A 143 -9.50 16.80 12.90
C GLY A 143 -8.88 15.62 12.14
N LYS A 144 -7.73 15.81 11.46
CA LYS A 144 -7.01 14.73 10.78
C LYS A 144 -6.46 13.68 11.75
N VAL A 145 -6.00 14.10 12.93
CA VAL A 145 -5.50 13.19 13.98
C VAL A 145 -6.65 12.41 14.59
N GLN A 146 -7.78 13.09 14.87
CA GLN A 146 -9.01 12.44 15.35
C GLN A 146 -9.49 11.37 14.36
N GLU A 147 -9.53 11.71 13.07
CA GLU A 147 -9.96 10.80 12.01
C GLU A 147 -9.03 9.58 11.88
N LEU A 148 -7.71 9.79 11.90
CA LEU A 148 -6.73 8.70 11.88
C LEU A 148 -6.88 7.78 13.09
N ALA A 149 -7.04 8.34 14.29
CA ALA A 149 -7.26 7.56 15.51
C ALA A 149 -8.56 6.73 15.43
N GLY A 150 -9.64 7.31 14.90
CA GLY A 150 -10.90 6.59 14.66
C GLY A 150 -10.73 5.41 13.71
N ARG A 151 -10.02 5.60 12.59
CA ARG A 151 -9.71 4.51 11.64
C ARG A 151 -8.88 3.40 12.29
N LEU A 152 -7.88 3.75 13.11
CA LEU A 152 -7.06 2.77 13.82
C LEU A 152 -7.84 2.01 14.89
N LEU A 153 -8.78 2.68 15.59
CA LEU A 153 -9.71 2.02 16.51
C LEU A 153 -10.64 1.04 15.79
N ALA A 154 -11.22 1.46 14.66
CA ALA A 154 -12.07 0.58 13.86
C ALA A 154 -11.33 -0.71 13.44
N ARG A 155 -10.05 -0.62 13.09
CA ARG A 155 -9.21 -1.79 12.78
C ARG A 155 -9.02 -2.75 13.95
N LEU A 156 -9.17 -2.27 15.18
CA LEU A 156 -9.17 -3.07 16.41
C LEU A 156 -10.55 -3.66 16.74
N GLY A 157 -11.56 -3.42 15.91
CA GLY A 157 -12.95 -3.81 16.18
C GLY A 157 -13.64 -2.92 17.20
N GLU A 158 -13.09 -1.73 17.49
CA GLU A 158 -13.70 -0.75 18.37
C GLU A 158 -14.62 0.16 17.55
N HIS A 159 -15.86 0.31 17.99
CA HIS A 159 -16.86 1.18 17.35
C HIS A 159 -16.34 2.61 17.22
N GLY A 160 -16.39 3.16 16.01
CA GLY A 160 -15.86 4.49 15.77
C GLY A 160 -16.91 5.55 16.06
N ARG A 161 -16.67 6.34 17.11
CA ARG A 161 -17.53 7.41 17.64
C ARG A 161 -19.00 7.00 17.85
N PRO A 162 -19.51 6.96 19.09
CA PRO A 162 -20.95 7.06 19.29
C PRO A 162 -21.38 8.45 18.79
N GLY A 163 -22.00 8.50 17.62
CA GLY A 163 -22.72 9.68 17.16
C GLY A 163 -23.89 9.88 18.10
N ASN A 164 -23.77 10.81 19.04
CA ASN A 164 -24.90 11.34 19.78
C ASN A 164 -25.74 12.17 18.80
N ASP A 165 -26.59 11.52 18.01
CA ASP A 165 -27.81 12.07 17.42
C ASP A 165 -28.50 10.95 16.61
N GLU A 166 -29.56 10.35 17.16
CA GLU A 166 -30.36 9.28 16.53
C GLU A 166 -31.04 9.70 15.20
N ALA A 167 -31.01 10.99 14.85
CA ALA A 167 -31.77 11.54 13.73
C ALA A 167 -31.06 11.42 12.36
N ASP A 168 -29.73 11.27 12.34
CA ASP A 168 -28.93 11.17 11.11
C ASP A 168 -27.81 10.11 11.30
N ASP A 169 -28.18 8.83 11.43
CA ASP A 169 -27.21 7.72 11.52
C ASP A 169 -26.71 7.33 10.11
N PRO A 170 -25.48 7.71 9.71
CA PRO A 170 -24.94 7.39 8.39
C PRO A 170 -24.71 5.89 8.20
N VAL A 171 -24.52 5.11 9.27
CA VAL A 171 -24.35 3.66 9.18
C VAL A 171 -25.68 2.99 8.84
N ALA A 172 -26.78 3.43 9.47
CA ALA A 172 -28.12 2.98 9.10
C ALA A 172 -28.49 3.38 7.65
N GLU A 173 -28.13 4.59 7.22
CA GLU A 173 -28.32 5.02 5.83
C GLU A 173 -27.52 4.14 4.86
N LEU A 174 -26.26 3.82 5.17
CA LEU A 174 -25.44 2.92 4.36
C LEU A 174 -26.01 1.51 4.32
N ALA A 175 -26.46 0.99 5.47
CA ALA A 175 -27.08 -0.32 5.57
C ALA A 175 -28.35 -0.42 4.71
N ALA A 176 -29.13 0.67 4.59
CA ALA A 176 -30.30 0.72 3.70
C ALA A 176 -29.95 0.60 2.20
N PHE A 177 -28.69 0.86 1.82
CA PHE A 177 -28.18 0.60 0.46
C PHE A 177 -27.70 -0.85 0.24
N ILE A 178 -27.91 -1.74 1.21
CA ILE A 178 -27.48 -3.15 1.16
C ILE A 178 -28.69 -4.04 1.37
N THR A 179 -28.86 -5.04 0.50
CA THR A 179 -29.96 -6.01 0.56
C THR A 179 -29.48 -7.30 1.20
N GLU A 180 -30.17 -7.74 2.26
CA GLU A 180 -29.96 -9.06 2.85
C GLU A 180 -30.76 -10.13 2.09
N GLY A 181 -30.06 -11.17 1.65
CA GLY A 181 -30.62 -12.34 0.96
C GLY A 181 -30.28 -13.65 1.66
N LYS A 182 -30.76 -14.75 1.10
CA LYS A 182 -30.43 -16.11 1.53
C LYS A 182 -30.02 -16.95 0.33
N SER A 183 -28.93 -17.71 0.48
CA SER A 183 -28.43 -18.65 -0.54
C SER A 183 -28.31 -20.07 0.03
N GLY A 184 -28.47 -21.09 -0.83
CA GLY A 184 -28.33 -22.51 -0.48
C GLY A 184 -29.65 -23.22 -0.14
N PHE A 185 -29.80 -24.46 -0.64
CA PHE A 185 -31.02 -25.27 -0.50
C PHE A 185 -31.10 -26.08 0.81
N ILE A 186 -29.97 -26.45 1.42
CA ILE A 186 -29.92 -27.33 2.61
C ILE A 186 -29.52 -26.56 3.88
N ARG A 187 -28.62 -25.57 3.76
CA ARG A 187 -28.32 -24.57 4.80
C ARG A 187 -28.43 -23.19 4.18
N ARG A 188 -29.45 -22.43 4.56
CA ARG A 188 -29.64 -21.04 4.11
C ARG A 188 -28.56 -20.17 4.73
N ARG A 189 -27.57 -19.77 3.95
CA ARG A 189 -26.53 -18.80 4.34
C ARG A 189 -27.04 -17.40 4.01
N THR A 190 -26.92 -16.46 4.95
CA THR A 190 -27.16 -15.04 4.68
C THR A 190 -26.17 -14.55 3.63
N THR A 191 -26.64 -13.73 2.70
CA THR A 191 -25.82 -13.07 1.67
C THR A 191 -26.12 -11.59 1.64
N TYR A 192 -25.12 -10.76 1.35
CA TYR A 192 -25.28 -9.31 1.21
C TYR A 192 -25.00 -8.88 -0.23
N THR A 193 -25.90 -8.07 -0.79
CA THR A 193 -25.73 -7.50 -2.13
C THR A 193 -26.01 -6.00 -2.13
N PRO A 194 -25.33 -5.21 -2.97
CA PRO A 194 -25.70 -3.81 -3.19
C PRO A 194 -27.16 -3.68 -3.63
N ALA A 195 -27.92 -2.79 -3.00
CA ALA A 195 -29.26 -2.44 -3.45
C ALA A 195 -29.20 -1.73 -4.81
N LYS A 196 -30.18 -2.01 -5.67
CA LYS A 196 -30.30 -1.36 -6.97
C LYS A 196 -30.71 0.10 -6.79
N LEU A 197 -29.90 1.02 -7.34
CA LEU A 197 -30.12 2.46 -7.26
C LEU A 197 -30.94 2.99 -8.44
N LYS A 198 -31.62 4.12 -8.23
CA LYS A 198 -32.50 4.77 -9.21
C LYS A 198 -31.94 6.09 -9.74
N SER A 199 -30.91 6.66 -9.11
CA SER A 199 -30.30 7.93 -9.53
C SER A 199 -28.80 8.01 -9.22
N ALA A 200 -28.09 8.85 -9.97
CA ALA A 200 -26.68 9.14 -9.74
C ALA A 200 -26.41 9.83 -8.37
N ALA A 201 -27.40 10.56 -7.84
CA ALA A 201 -27.29 11.17 -6.52
C ALA A 201 -27.26 10.11 -5.41
N GLN A 202 -28.08 9.06 -5.50
CA GLN A 202 -28.03 7.92 -4.58
C GLN A 202 -26.69 7.18 -4.68
N GLU A 203 -26.14 7.08 -5.89
CA GLU A 203 -24.85 6.43 -6.12
C GLU A 203 -23.71 7.22 -5.48
N SER A 204 -23.67 8.54 -5.69
CA SER A 204 -22.68 9.42 -5.04
C SER A 204 -22.81 9.32 -3.52
N ARG A 205 -24.03 9.39 -2.97
CA ARG A 205 -24.26 9.30 -1.53
C ARG A 205 -23.78 7.98 -0.96
N ARG A 206 -24.08 6.85 -1.61
CA ARG A 206 -23.60 5.53 -1.19
C ARG A 206 -22.07 5.46 -1.17
N VAL A 207 -21.38 6.05 -2.16
CA VAL A 207 -19.92 6.13 -2.19
C VAL A 207 -19.38 6.95 -1.00
N ASP A 208 -19.97 8.12 -0.73
CA ASP A 208 -19.57 8.98 0.39
C ASP A 208 -19.76 8.30 1.75
N LEU A 209 -20.86 7.54 1.90
CA LEU A 209 -21.13 6.75 3.10
C LEU A 209 -20.11 5.61 3.28
N PHE A 210 -19.77 4.87 2.22
CA PHE A 210 -18.69 3.87 2.29
C PHE A 210 -17.33 4.49 2.66
N ALA A 211 -17.08 5.74 2.25
CA ALA A 211 -15.83 6.43 2.54
C ALA A 211 -15.75 6.98 3.97
N SER A 212 -16.89 7.23 4.62
CA SER A 212 -16.97 7.90 5.93
C SER A 212 -17.33 6.97 7.08
N CYS A 213 -18.08 5.89 6.83
CA CYS A 213 -18.43 4.89 7.84
C CYS A 213 -17.27 3.89 8.04
N TYR A 214 -17.28 3.18 9.16
CA TYR A 214 -16.34 2.10 9.44
C TYR A 214 -16.97 0.72 9.29
N LEU A 215 -16.15 -0.25 8.87
CA LEU A 215 -16.61 -1.61 8.61
C LEU A 215 -17.18 -2.29 9.85
N VAL A 216 -16.55 -2.08 11.02
CA VAL A 216 -17.02 -2.64 12.29
C VAL A 216 -18.45 -2.21 12.62
N ASP A 217 -18.78 -0.94 12.39
CA ASP A 217 -20.11 -0.39 12.68
C ASP A 217 -21.15 -0.89 11.67
N LEU A 218 -20.79 -0.95 10.39
CA LEU A 218 -21.64 -1.53 9.36
C LEU A 218 -21.93 -3.01 9.61
N ALA A 219 -20.91 -3.81 9.95
CA ALA A 219 -21.09 -5.23 10.25
C ALA A 219 -21.95 -5.43 11.51
N ALA A 220 -21.73 -4.61 12.56
CA ALA A 220 -22.51 -4.63 13.78
C ALA A 220 -23.98 -4.27 13.55
N HIS A 221 -24.29 -3.35 12.63
CA HIS A 221 -25.66 -3.03 12.24
C HIS A 221 -26.43 -4.27 11.74
N PHE A 222 -25.74 -5.18 11.02
CA PHE A 222 -26.31 -6.46 10.59
C PHE A 222 -26.19 -7.59 11.64
N GLY A 223 -25.71 -7.29 12.85
CA GLY A 223 -25.47 -8.29 13.89
C GLY A 223 -24.40 -9.32 13.51
N LYS A 224 -23.39 -8.91 12.73
CA LYS A 224 -22.29 -9.77 12.23
C LYS A 224 -20.92 -9.27 12.68
N THR A 225 -19.97 -10.19 12.67
CA THR A 225 -18.54 -9.80 12.66
C THR A 225 -18.17 -9.27 11.28
N GLU A 226 -17.08 -8.50 11.19
CA GLU A 226 -16.56 -8.03 9.90
C GLU A 226 -16.29 -9.19 8.93
N SER A 227 -15.66 -10.26 9.42
CA SER A 227 -15.33 -11.43 8.61
C SER A 227 -16.57 -12.18 8.12
N ASP A 228 -17.61 -12.31 8.96
CA ASP A 228 -18.87 -12.92 8.54
C ASP A 228 -19.60 -12.08 7.50
N PHE A 229 -19.60 -10.75 7.67
CA PHE A 229 -20.21 -9.82 6.73
C PHE A 229 -19.52 -9.88 5.37
N ILE A 230 -18.19 -9.73 5.34
CA ILE A 230 -17.38 -9.78 4.12
C ILE A 230 -17.46 -11.16 3.46
N GLY A 231 -17.38 -12.24 4.23
CA GLY A 231 -17.50 -13.60 3.70
C GLY A 231 -18.89 -13.95 3.15
N ALA A 232 -19.90 -13.11 3.39
CA ALA A 232 -21.25 -13.23 2.86
C ALA A 232 -21.57 -12.24 1.72
N TRP A 233 -20.70 -11.27 1.47
CA TRP A 233 -20.86 -10.31 0.37
C TRP A 233 -20.82 -11.02 -0.99
N GLN A 234 -21.68 -10.60 -1.93
CA GLN A 234 -21.69 -11.13 -3.29
C GLN A 234 -21.12 -10.10 -4.26
N PHE A 235 -19.91 -10.35 -4.73
CA PHE A 235 -19.24 -9.51 -5.73
C PHE A 235 -19.82 -9.70 -7.13
N GLY A 236 -19.64 -8.67 -7.97
CA GLY A 236 -20.04 -8.65 -9.37
C GLY A 236 -21.47 -8.18 -9.63
N ALA A 237 -22.24 -7.87 -8.59
CA ALA A 237 -23.57 -7.27 -8.74
C ALA A 237 -23.49 -5.77 -9.09
N ASP A 238 -22.50 -5.05 -8.54
CA ASP A 238 -22.26 -3.62 -8.76
C ASP A 238 -20.79 -3.30 -8.48
N ASP A 239 -19.98 -3.21 -9.55
CA ASP A 239 -18.53 -2.99 -9.47
C ASP A 239 -18.16 -1.75 -8.64
N ARG A 240 -19.00 -0.70 -8.63
CA ARG A 240 -18.72 0.53 -7.90
C ARG A 240 -19.00 0.37 -6.41
N ALA A 241 -20.07 -0.34 -6.05
CA ALA A 241 -20.34 -0.69 -4.66
C ALA A 241 -19.26 -1.62 -4.10
N ASP A 242 -18.88 -2.64 -4.88
CA ASP A 242 -17.82 -3.59 -4.53
C ASP A 242 -16.50 -2.86 -4.27
N LEU A 243 -16.11 -1.99 -5.19
CA LEU A 243 -14.92 -1.15 -5.03
C LEU A 243 -14.98 -0.25 -3.78
N SER A 244 -16.16 0.31 -3.49
CA SER A 244 -16.37 1.17 -2.32
C SER A 244 -16.24 0.37 -1.02
N LEU A 245 -16.80 -0.84 -0.96
CA LEU A 245 -16.63 -1.76 0.17
C LEU A 245 -15.17 -2.15 0.36
N VAL A 246 -14.46 -2.49 -0.73
CA VAL A 246 -13.03 -2.86 -0.65
C VAL A 246 -12.19 -1.70 -0.10
N ARG A 247 -12.49 -0.46 -0.51
CA ARG A 247 -11.82 0.74 0.03
C ARG A 247 -12.17 0.98 1.50
N MET A 248 -13.41 0.77 1.92
CA MET A 248 -13.81 0.81 3.34
C MET A 248 -13.01 -0.21 4.17
N VAL A 249 -12.86 -1.44 3.66
CA VAL A 249 -12.06 -2.50 4.31
C VAL A 249 -10.59 -2.10 4.39
N ALA A 250 -10.02 -1.52 3.31
CA ALA A 250 -8.64 -1.04 3.30
C ALA A 250 -8.37 0.01 4.40
N VAL A 251 -9.35 0.88 4.67
CA VAL A 251 -9.25 1.98 5.63
C VAL A 251 -9.50 1.51 7.06
N SER A 252 -10.57 0.75 7.30
CA SER A 252 -11.11 0.52 8.65
C SER A 252 -11.21 -0.96 9.05
N GLY A 253 -11.15 -1.89 8.10
CA GLY A 253 -11.25 -3.31 8.41
C GLY A 253 -10.04 -3.84 9.18
N SER A 254 -10.26 -4.80 10.07
CA SER A 254 -9.18 -5.53 10.75
C SER A 254 -8.25 -6.25 9.76
N ASP A 255 -7.02 -6.54 10.18
CA ASP A 255 -6.03 -7.22 9.32
C ASP A 255 -6.50 -8.63 8.90
N ALA A 256 -7.27 -9.31 9.76
CA ALA A 256 -7.90 -10.59 9.44
C ALA A 256 -8.94 -10.45 8.32
N THR A 257 -9.78 -9.41 8.38
CA THR A 257 -10.78 -9.14 7.35
C THR A 257 -10.14 -8.70 6.03
N VAL A 258 -9.07 -7.91 6.07
CA VAL A 258 -8.28 -7.56 4.87
C VAL A 258 -7.75 -8.82 4.19
N ALA A 259 -7.15 -9.73 4.96
CA ALA A 259 -6.62 -10.99 4.44
C ALA A 259 -7.72 -11.86 3.82
N LEU A 260 -8.85 -12.02 4.52
CA LEU A 260 -10.02 -12.77 4.03
C LEU A 260 -10.54 -12.18 2.71
N LEU A 261 -10.72 -10.86 2.64
CA LEU A 261 -11.22 -10.20 1.45
C LEU A 261 -10.25 -10.37 0.27
N ALA A 262 -8.95 -10.19 0.50
CA ALA A 262 -7.95 -10.37 -0.54
C ALA A 262 -7.94 -11.81 -1.09
N ASP A 263 -7.97 -12.81 -0.21
CA ASP A 263 -8.02 -14.22 -0.61
C ASP A 263 -9.32 -14.53 -1.40
N THR A 264 -10.44 -13.91 -1.01
CA THR A 264 -11.74 -14.06 -1.68
C THR A 264 -11.73 -13.44 -3.09
N LEU A 265 -11.32 -12.19 -3.23
CA LEU A 265 -11.24 -11.48 -4.52
C LEU A 265 -10.29 -12.22 -5.49
N VAL A 266 -9.16 -12.70 -4.97
CA VAL A 266 -8.24 -13.53 -5.74
C VAL A 266 -8.95 -14.82 -6.16
N ALA A 267 -9.57 -15.57 -5.25
CA ALA A 267 -10.25 -16.82 -5.60
C ALA A 267 -11.35 -16.65 -6.68
N GLU A 268 -12.15 -15.58 -6.60
CA GLU A 268 -13.20 -15.28 -7.58
C GLU A 268 -12.67 -15.03 -9.00
N GLY A 269 -11.50 -14.38 -9.12
CA GLY A 269 -10.92 -14.06 -10.41
C GLY A 269 -11.64 -12.93 -11.16
N GLY A 270 -11.45 -12.86 -12.47
CA GLY A 270 -12.10 -11.85 -13.33
C GLY A 270 -11.77 -10.41 -12.92
N LYS A 271 -12.76 -9.51 -13.06
CA LYS A 271 -12.61 -8.09 -12.72
C LYS A 271 -12.47 -7.85 -11.21
N SER A 272 -13.21 -8.61 -10.38
CA SER A 272 -13.17 -8.49 -8.91
C SER A 272 -11.76 -8.72 -8.36
N ALA A 273 -10.99 -9.63 -8.96
CA ALA A 273 -9.60 -9.86 -8.57
C ALA A 273 -8.72 -8.61 -8.65
N LEU A 274 -9.05 -7.62 -9.50
CA LEU A 274 -8.30 -6.36 -9.59
C LEU A 274 -8.57 -5.45 -8.38
N PHE A 275 -9.68 -5.62 -7.65
CA PHE A 275 -9.95 -4.78 -6.47
C PHE A 275 -8.96 -5.02 -5.33
N VAL A 276 -8.26 -6.16 -5.32
CA VAL A 276 -7.20 -6.45 -4.34
C VAL A 276 -6.09 -5.40 -4.34
N PHE A 277 -5.88 -4.65 -5.44
CA PHE A 277 -4.88 -3.58 -5.49
C PHE A 277 -5.14 -2.49 -4.44
N HIS A 278 -6.41 -2.27 -4.07
CA HIS A 278 -6.78 -1.33 -3.01
C HIS A 278 -6.42 -1.81 -1.60
N LEU A 279 -6.06 -3.09 -1.43
CA LEU A 279 -5.64 -3.67 -0.17
C LEU A 279 -4.11 -3.77 -0.05
N MET A 280 -3.35 -3.50 -1.11
CA MET A 280 -1.92 -3.82 -1.22
C MET A 280 -1.06 -3.30 -0.08
N LEU A 281 -1.31 -2.09 0.42
CA LEU A 281 -0.54 -1.51 1.53
C LEU A 281 -0.78 -2.21 2.88
N ARG A 282 -1.91 -2.93 3.01
CA ARG A 282 -2.32 -3.65 4.21
C ARG A 282 -2.00 -5.15 4.17
N LEU A 283 -1.59 -5.70 3.02
CA LEU A 283 -1.28 -7.12 2.87
C LEU A 283 0.11 -7.47 3.39
N ASP A 284 0.29 -8.72 3.82
CA ASP A 284 1.62 -9.28 4.08
C ASP A 284 2.39 -9.55 2.77
N SER A 285 3.72 -9.62 2.85
CA SER A 285 4.59 -9.83 1.68
C SER A 285 4.30 -11.14 0.94
N GLY A 286 3.82 -12.18 1.63
CA GLY A 286 3.45 -13.46 1.03
C GLY A 286 2.26 -13.32 0.09
N ARG A 287 1.18 -12.66 0.53
CA ARG A 287 -0.01 -12.37 -0.29
C ARG A 287 0.31 -11.45 -1.47
N LYS A 288 1.08 -10.38 -1.24
CA LYS A 288 1.50 -9.48 -2.33
C LYS A 288 2.28 -10.24 -3.40
N ARG A 289 3.24 -11.08 -3.00
CA ARG A 289 4.03 -11.90 -3.94
C ARG A 289 3.17 -12.93 -4.68
N ASN A 290 2.21 -13.57 -4.01
CA ASN A 290 1.28 -14.50 -4.66
C ASN A 290 0.45 -13.80 -5.74
N LEU A 291 -0.11 -12.63 -5.44
CA LEU A 291 -0.87 -11.83 -6.40
C LEU A 291 -0.02 -11.49 -7.64
N ILE A 292 1.19 -10.98 -7.43
CA ILE A 292 2.10 -10.63 -8.54
C ILE A 292 2.38 -11.87 -9.41
N ARG A 293 2.68 -13.02 -8.80
CA ARG A 293 2.88 -14.28 -9.54
C ARG A 293 1.65 -14.71 -10.32
N ARG A 294 0.44 -14.48 -9.78
CA ARG A 294 -0.80 -14.80 -10.47
C ARG A 294 -1.04 -13.90 -11.67
N ILE A 295 -0.72 -12.61 -11.56
CA ILE A 295 -0.72 -11.68 -12.70
C ILE A 295 0.25 -12.18 -13.78
N LEU A 296 1.46 -12.62 -13.41
CA LEU A 296 2.44 -13.12 -14.37
C LEU A 296 2.03 -14.46 -15.03
N LYS A 297 1.24 -15.29 -14.33
CA LYS A 297 0.68 -16.52 -14.92
C LYS A 297 -0.33 -16.24 -16.02
N ASP A 298 -1.05 -15.12 -15.93
CA ASP A 298 -2.10 -14.74 -16.88
C ASP A 298 -1.73 -13.49 -17.69
N ALA A 299 -1.38 -13.70 -18.96
CA ALA A 299 -0.97 -12.63 -19.89
C ALA A 299 -1.99 -11.50 -20.04
N GLN A 300 -3.28 -11.74 -19.77
CA GLN A 300 -4.32 -10.71 -19.89
C GLN A 300 -4.20 -9.60 -18.84
N ASN A 301 -3.54 -9.87 -17.72
CA ASN A 301 -3.47 -8.95 -16.58
C ASN A 301 -2.13 -8.24 -16.44
N LEU A 302 -1.22 -8.33 -17.42
CA LEU A 302 0.14 -7.78 -17.30
C LEU A 302 0.16 -6.28 -16.95
N GLU A 303 -0.77 -5.49 -17.50
CA GLU A 303 -0.89 -4.06 -17.17
C GLU A 303 -1.19 -3.81 -15.69
N ALA A 304 -1.85 -4.76 -15.03
CA ALA A 304 -2.20 -4.67 -13.62
C ALA A 304 -0.96 -4.68 -12.71
N LEU A 305 0.21 -5.11 -13.19
CA LEU A 305 1.47 -4.97 -12.47
C LEU A 305 1.75 -3.51 -12.09
N ASN A 306 1.34 -2.55 -12.91
CA ASN A 306 1.57 -1.13 -12.65
C ASN A 306 0.78 -0.61 -11.43
N LEU A 307 -0.26 -1.32 -11.02
CA LEU A 307 -1.10 -1.00 -9.86
C LEU A 307 -0.56 -1.61 -8.55
N VAL A 308 0.52 -2.39 -8.62
CA VAL A 308 1.16 -3.01 -7.46
C VAL A 308 1.85 -1.94 -6.62
N GLU A 309 1.46 -1.85 -5.35
CA GLU A 309 2.06 -0.96 -4.35
C GLU A 309 2.71 -1.76 -3.20
N GLY A 310 3.72 -1.17 -2.56
CA GLY A 310 4.39 -1.78 -1.41
C GLY A 310 5.04 -3.13 -1.72
N ALA A 311 5.45 -3.35 -2.97
CA ALA A 311 6.26 -4.49 -3.37
C ALA A 311 7.75 -4.16 -3.23
N GLU A 312 8.54 -5.15 -2.81
CA GLU A 312 9.97 -4.97 -2.62
C GLU A 312 10.75 -5.41 -3.87
N ALA A 313 11.99 -4.95 -3.97
CA ALA A 313 12.90 -5.42 -4.99
C ALA A 313 13.25 -6.90 -4.78
N SER A 314 13.66 -7.58 -5.86
CA SER A 314 14.09 -8.99 -5.83
C SER A 314 12.99 -10.00 -5.50
N TRP A 315 11.72 -9.66 -5.72
CA TRP A 315 10.61 -10.60 -5.56
C TRP A 315 10.37 -11.51 -6.76
N LEU A 316 10.79 -11.08 -7.96
CA LEU A 316 10.63 -11.85 -9.18
C LEU A 316 11.92 -12.56 -9.57
N GLU A 317 11.84 -13.89 -9.60
CA GLU A 317 12.87 -14.75 -10.16
C GLU A 317 12.54 -15.10 -11.61
N TRP A 318 13.54 -15.64 -12.32
CA TRP A 318 13.39 -16.06 -13.71
C TRP A 318 12.24 -17.06 -13.90
N ASP A 319 12.09 -17.96 -12.94
CA ASP A 319 11.03 -18.97 -12.92
C ASP A 319 9.63 -18.35 -12.78
N ASP A 320 9.49 -17.18 -12.16
CA ASP A 320 8.20 -16.49 -12.06
C ASP A 320 7.73 -15.96 -13.42
N LEU A 321 8.66 -15.64 -14.33
CA LEU A 321 8.36 -15.17 -15.69
C LEU A 321 8.14 -16.31 -16.69
N THR A 322 8.84 -17.44 -16.49
CA THR A 322 8.83 -18.58 -17.42
C THR A 322 7.76 -19.63 -17.11
N ASN A 323 7.37 -19.81 -15.85
CA ASN A 323 6.31 -20.76 -15.45
C ASN A 323 4.89 -20.25 -15.72
N GLY A 324 4.75 -19.19 -16.52
CA GLY A 324 3.49 -18.53 -16.84
C GLY A 324 3.42 -18.10 -18.30
N LYS A 325 2.44 -17.25 -18.62
CA LYS A 325 2.29 -16.70 -19.97
C LYS A 325 2.96 -15.33 -20.16
N ALA A 326 3.43 -14.71 -19.08
CA ALA A 326 4.04 -13.37 -19.11
C ALA A 326 5.17 -13.24 -20.13
N LEU A 327 6.20 -14.08 -20.07
CA LEU A 327 7.35 -13.94 -20.96
C LEU A 327 6.96 -14.13 -22.43
N SER A 328 6.13 -15.13 -22.74
CA SER A 328 5.64 -15.34 -24.10
C SER A 328 4.83 -14.14 -24.60
N ALA A 329 3.95 -13.59 -23.76
CA ALA A 329 3.14 -12.43 -24.12
C ALA A 329 4.01 -11.19 -24.35
N LEU A 330 4.98 -10.92 -23.47
CA LEU A 330 5.94 -9.83 -23.66
C LEU A 330 6.69 -9.95 -24.99
N ARG A 331 7.22 -11.14 -25.31
CA ARG A 331 7.90 -11.39 -26.59
C ARG A 331 6.97 -11.10 -27.79
N THR A 332 5.72 -11.58 -27.74
CA THR A 332 4.74 -11.34 -28.81
C THR A 332 4.39 -9.86 -28.96
N MET A 333 4.15 -9.15 -27.86
CA MET A 333 3.82 -7.72 -27.88
C MET A 333 4.97 -6.87 -28.44
N VAL A 334 6.21 -7.23 -28.09
CA VAL A 334 7.43 -6.56 -28.58
C VAL A 334 7.68 -6.82 -30.06
N ALA A 335 7.55 -8.09 -30.50
CA ALA A 335 7.79 -8.48 -31.89
C ALA A 335 6.68 -8.00 -32.85
N GLY A 336 5.49 -7.72 -32.33
CA GLY A 336 4.34 -7.28 -33.10
C GLY A 336 4.49 -5.86 -33.66
N ASN A 337 3.50 -5.43 -34.45
CA ASN A 337 3.41 -4.06 -34.97
C ASN A 337 2.29 -3.25 -34.31
N ASP A 338 1.63 -3.81 -33.29
CA ASP A 338 0.56 -3.13 -32.56
C ASP A 338 1.13 -2.18 -31.51
N GLU A 339 1.01 -0.87 -31.75
CA GLU A 339 1.54 0.17 -30.88
C GLU A 339 0.92 0.20 -29.46
N PRO A 340 -0.41 -0.04 -29.27
CA PRO A 340 -0.97 -0.27 -27.93
C PRO A 340 -0.30 -1.44 -27.19
N ALA A 341 -0.14 -2.60 -27.82
CA ALA A 341 0.51 -3.76 -27.21
C ALA A 341 1.98 -3.49 -26.86
N LYS A 342 2.72 -2.77 -27.70
CA LYS A 342 4.10 -2.35 -27.38
C LYS A 342 4.17 -1.45 -26.16
N ARG A 343 3.29 -0.46 -26.06
CA ARG A 343 3.20 0.42 -24.88
C ARG A 343 2.86 -0.37 -23.61
N SER A 344 1.97 -1.34 -23.73
CA SER A 344 1.63 -2.27 -22.64
C SER A 344 2.86 -3.06 -22.17
N ALA A 345 3.62 -3.61 -23.11
CA ALA A 345 4.88 -4.30 -22.83
C ALA A 345 5.92 -3.37 -22.20
N ASP A 346 6.06 -2.14 -22.69
CA ASP A 346 6.98 -1.14 -22.14
C ASP A 346 6.68 -0.85 -20.66
N HIS A 347 5.42 -0.60 -20.31
CA HIS A 347 5.03 -0.36 -18.92
C HIS A 347 5.24 -1.60 -18.02
N ALA A 348 4.93 -2.80 -18.53
CA ALA A 348 5.19 -4.03 -17.80
C ALA A 348 6.70 -4.23 -17.54
N LEU A 349 7.55 -3.98 -18.54
CA LEU A 349 9.01 -4.07 -18.41
C LEU A 349 9.56 -3.05 -17.41
N GLU A 350 9.04 -1.82 -17.40
CA GLU A 350 9.41 -0.81 -16.41
C GLU A 350 9.13 -1.31 -14.98
N THR A 351 7.92 -1.84 -14.74
CA THR A 351 7.54 -2.35 -13.43
C THR A 351 8.35 -3.58 -13.03
N ILE A 352 8.55 -4.55 -13.93
CA ILE A 352 9.40 -5.72 -13.69
C ILE A 352 10.83 -5.30 -13.35
N GLY A 353 11.33 -4.21 -13.95
CA GLY A 353 12.62 -3.62 -13.64
C GLY A 353 12.86 -3.32 -12.16
N PHE A 354 11.81 -2.94 -11.43
CA PHE A 354 11.89 -2.70 -9.98
C PHE A 354 11.72 -3.95 -9.13
N LEU A 355 11.04 -4.98 -9.64
CA LEU A 355 10.66 -6.18 -8.88
C LEU A 355 11.62 -7.35 -9.08
N ALA A 356 12.30 -7.43 -10.22
CA ALA A 356 13.18 -8.52 -10.59
C ALA A 356 14.43 -8.61 -9.72
N THR A 357 14.93 -9.83 -9.53
CA THR A 357 16.33 -10.03 -9.16
C THR A 357 17.24 -9.48 -10.26
N ALA A 358 18.46 -9.08 -9.92
CA ALA A 358 19.37 -8.49 -10.89
C ALA A 358 19.73 -9.49 -12.01
N GLU A 359 19.86 -10.77 -11.67
CA GLU A 359 20.02 -11.88 -12.63
C GLU A 359 18.80 -12.02 -13.55
N THR A 360 17.59 -11.98 -12.99
CA THR A 360 16.35 -12.00 -13.79
C THR A 360 16.26 -10.81 -14.73
N ALA A 361 16.67 -9.62 -14.26
CA ALA A 361 16.69 -8.42 -15.09
C ALA A 361 17.67 -8.56 -16.27
N GLU A 362 18.87 -9.08 -16.03
CA GLU A 362 19.88 -9.32 -17.08
C GLU A 362 19.37 -10.31 -18.14
N ARG A 363 18.83 -11.46 -17.68
CA ARG A 363 18.26 -12.48 -18.58
C ARG A 363 17.10 -11.91 -19.41
N LEU A 364 16.18 -11.18 -18.76
CA LEU A 364 15.02 -10.60 -19.44
C LEU A 364 15.40 -9.58 -20.51
N ILE A 365 16.44 -8.76 -20.28
CA ILE A 365 16.96 -7.84 -21.30
C ILE A 365 17.37 -8.62 -22.55
N GLY A 366 18.18 -9.68 -22.38
CA GLY A 366 18.63 -10.51 -23.50
C GLY A 366 17.46 -11.12 -24.28
N ASP A 367 16.48 -11.64 -23.55
CA ASP A 367 15.30 -12.30 -24.12
C ASP A 367 14.41 -11.35 -24.93
N ILE A 368 14.16 -10.16 -24.43
CA ILE A 368 13.28 -9.18 -25.08
C ILE A 368 14.00 -8.47 -26.24
N VAL A 369 15.31 -8.27 -26.15
CA VAL A 369 16.13 -7.81 -27.29
C VAL A 369 16.13 -8.84 -28.41
N ALA A 370 16.29 -10.13 -28.09
CA ALA A 370 16.19 -11.21 -29.07
C ALA A 370 14.80 -11.30 -29.73
N ALA A 371 13.75 -10.87 -29.03
CA ALA A 371 12.39 -10.77 -29.58
C ALA A 371 12.15 -9.51 -30.44
N GLY A 372 13.15 -8.62 -30.60
CA GLY A 372 13.07 -7.47 -31.49
C GLY A 372 13.04 -6.09 -30.81
N MET A 373 13.13 -6.02 -29.48
CA MET A 373 13.28 -4.73 -28.80
C MET A 373 14.65 -4.12 -29.05
N LEU A 374 14.69 -2.81 -29.30
CA LEU A 374 15.96 -2.09 -29.41
C LEU A 374 16.73 -2.16 -28.08
N PRO A 375 18.02 -2.53 -28.05
CA PRO A 375 18.82 -2.57 -26.82
C PRO A 375 18.86 -1.24 -26.04
N ALA A 376 18.66 -0.13 -26.74
CA ALA A 376 18.66 1.21 -26.18
C ALA A 376 17.29 1.67 -25.66
N ALA A 377 16.22 0.89 -25.81
CA ALA A 377 14.84 1.25 -25.47
C ALA A 377 14.70 1.81 -24.05
N ALA A 378 13.87 2.84 -23.90
CA ALA A 378 13.63 3.51 -22.62
C ALA A 378 13.02 2.57 -21.57
N SER A 379 12.12 1.68 -21.98
CA SER A 379 11.48 0.66 -21.13
C SER A 379 12.46 -0.33 -20.49
N LEU A 380 13.65 -0.51 -21.08
CA LEU A 380 14.72 -1.33 -20.51
C LEU A 380 15.61 -0.58 -19.50
N VAL A 381 15.39 0.71 -19.24
CA VAL A 381 16.29 1.52 -18.40
C VAL A 381 16.36 1.01 -16.96
N PHE A 382 15.23 0.63 -16.36
CA PHE A 382 15.17 0.15 -14.98
C PHE A 382 15.74 -1.27 -14.86
N LEU A 383 15.47 -2.14 -15.84
CA LEU A 383 16.10 -3.46 -15.93
C LEU A 383 17.62 -3.34 -16.05
N ARG A 384 18.13 -2.45 -16.90
CA ARG A 384 19.58 -2.23 -17.08
C ARG A 384 20.22 -1.67 -15.82
N LEU A 385 19.57 -0.73 -15.15
CA LEU A 385 20.03 -0.24 -13.85
C LEU A 385 20.09 -1.38 -12.83
N ASN A 386 19.01 -2.17 -12.71
CA ASN A 386 18.91 -3.29 -11.77
C ASN A 386 20.01 -4.35 -12.02
N ALA A 387 20.17 -4.81 -13.27
CA ALA A 387 21.21 -5.76 -13.66
C ALA A 387 22.63 -5.25 -13.34
N ALA A 388 22.89 -3.96 -13.50
CA ALA A 388 24.19 -3.34 -13.24
C ALA A 388 24.51 -3.13 -11.74
N MET A 389 23.55 -3.33 -10.84
CA MET A 389 23.72 -3.17 -9.38
C MET A 389 23.99 -4.51 -8.67
N THR A 390 24.51 -5.49 -9.40
CA THR A 390 25.13 -6.70 -8.82
C THR A 390 26.46 -6.32 -8.18
N GLY A 391 26.40 -5.73 -6.99
CA GLY A 391 27.58 -5.56 -6.14
C GLY A 391 28.30 -6.90 -6.00
N THR A 392 29.63 -6.85 -6.14
CA THR A 392 30.61 -7.91 -5.92
C THR A 392 30.09 -8.98 -4.96
N LYS A 393 30.06 -10.24 -5.41
CA LYS A 393 30.07 -11.40 -4.51
C LYS A 393 31.17 -11.14 -3.49
N THR A 394 30.79 -10.89 -2.24
CA THR A 394 31.74 -10.85 -1.13
C THR A 394 32.20 -12.26 -0.84
#